data_AF-A0A0J7IKG0-F1
#
_entry.id   AF-A0A0J7IKG0-F1
#
_cell.length_a   1.000
_cell.length_b   1.000
_cell.length_c   1.000
_cell.angle_alpha   90.00
_cell.angle_beta   90.00
_cell.angle_gamma   90.00
#
_symmetry.space_group_name_H-M   'P 1'
#
loop_
_entity.id
_entity.type
_entity.pdbx_description
1 polymer ?
#
loop_
_entity_poly.entity_id
_entity_poly.type
_entity_poly.pdbx_seq_one_letter_code
_entity_poly.pdbx_strand_id
1 'polypeptide(L)'
;MRTFKIFFNTIRSMSLKKIMRLLSLLIPHPLFALLSFHATVQVFAIAQKKFPETASNNGIGNAFRHALWCCFIMMYCCKVSSPQKAFDFCKRITDLHEELFPNQPLETKMDLHNNKIGMDYFMELLPGIHRQFFEKGFFIDNLIKKMDDAKVLTSLDDDFEGYLVYLNE
;
A
#
# COMPACT_ATOMS: atom_id res chain seq x y z
N MET A 1 7.91 -18.45 -7.26
CA MET A 1 7.67 -18.62 -8.71
C MET A 1 6.33 -18.06 -9.18
N ARG A 2 5.19 -18.33 -8.49
CA ARG A 2 3.86 -17.80 -8.88
C ARG A 2 3.76 -16.27 -8.84
N THR A 3 4.23 -15.64 -7.77
CA THR A 3 4.21 -14.17 -7.58
C THR A 3 5.02 -13.43 -8.65
N PHE A 4 6.26 -13.87 -8.92
CA PHE A 4 7.11 -13.25 -9.95
C PHE A 4 6.48 -13.32 -11.35
N LYS A 5 5.85 -14.46 -11.69
CA LYS A 5 5.14 -14.62 -12.97
C LYS A 5 3.97 -13.64 -13.11
N ILE A 6 3.24 -13.38 -12.02
CA ILE A 6 2.15 -12.38 -12.01
C ILE A 6 2.73 -11.00 -12.32
N PHE A 7 3.71 -10.53 -11.56
CA PHE A 7 4.32 -9.20 -11.77
C PHE A 7 4.89 -9.04 -13.18
N PHE A 8 5.60 -10.05 -13.69
CA PHE A 8 6.16 -10.01 -15.04
C PHE A 8 5.08 -9.93 -16.13
N ASN A 9 4.02 -10.73 -16.01
CA ASN A 9 2.91 -10.70 -16.95
C ASN A 9 2.16 -9.37 -16.89
N THR A 10 1.96 -8.81 -15.70
CA THR A 10 1.33 -7.50 -15.52
C THR A 10 2.13 -6.42 -16.25
N ILE A 11 3.44 -6.33 -16.02
CA ILE A 11 4.30 -5.32 -16.69
C ILE A 11 4.26 -5.51 -18.22
N ARG A 12 4.32 -6.75 -18.71
CA ARG A 12 4.28 -7.04 -20.16
C ARG A 12 2.95 -6.64 -20.82
N SER A 13 1.87 -6.61 -20.06
CA SER A 13 0.53 -6.24 -20.55
C SER A 13 0.31 -4.72 -20.62
N MET A 14 1.20 -3.91 -20.04
CA MET A 14 1.04 -2.46 -19.98
C MET A 14 1.41 -1.78 -21.30
N SER A 15 0.70 -0.71 -21.63
CA SER A 15 1.05 0.13 -22.77
C SER A 15 2.38 0.87 -22.54
N LEU A 16 3.08 1.23 -23.62
CA LEU A 16 4.32 2.00 -23.54
C LEU A 16 4.14 3.30 -22.74
N LYS A 17 3.01 3.99 -22.88
CA LYS A 17 2.71 5.19 -22.09
C LYS A 17 2.69 4.90 -20.59
N LYS A 18 2.05 3.82 -20.16
CA LYS A 18 1.99 3.39 -18.75
C LYS A 18 3.39 3.02 -18.24
N ILE A 19 4.19 2.32 -19.04
CA ILE A 19 5.58 1.99 -18.72
C ILE A 19 6.42 3.26 -18.54
N MET A 20 6.31 4.24 -19.44
CA MET A 20 7.06 5.51 -19.35
C MET A 20 6.70 6.31 -18.09
N ARG A 21 5.43 6.31 -17.66
CA ARG A 21 5.00 6.94 -16.41
C ARG A 21 5.58 6.22 -15.18
N LEU A 22 5.62 4.89 -15.19
CA LEU A 22 6.27 4.13 -14.13
C LEU A 22 7.76 4.44 -14.05
N LEU A 23 8.46 4.42 -15.19
CA LEU A 23 9.89 4.70 -15.26
C LEU A 23 10.24 6.12 -14.82
N SER A 24 9.40 7.12 -15.12
CA SER A 24 9.66 8.51 -14.71
C SER A 24 9.65 8.69 -13.19
N LEU A 25 8.99 7.81 -12.44
CA LEU A 25 9.01 7.80 -10.98
C LEU A 25 10.14 6.91 -10.41
N LEU A 26 10.39 5.75 -11.01
CA LEU A 26 11.36 4.78 -10.47
C LEU A 26 12.82 5.14 -10.78
N ILE A 27 13.13 5.63 -11.99
CA ILE A 27 14.51 5.93 -12.41
C ILE A 27 15.19 6.98 -11.52
N PRO A 28 14.53 8.10 -11.13
CA PRO A 28 15.13 9.08 -10.22
C PRO A 28 15.34 8.56 -8.79
N HIS A 29 14.70 7.46 -8.41
CA HIS A 29 14.66 6.94 -7.05
C HIS A 29 14.99 5.43 -6.99
N PRO A 30 16.14 4.97 -7.52
CA PRO A 30 16.41 3.55 -7.74
C PRO A 30 16.44 2.72 -6.45
N LEU A 31 16.99 3.29 -5.37
CA LEU A 31 17.01 2.62 -4.06
C LEU A 31 15.59 2.49 -3.48
N PHE A 32 14.78 3.55 -3.56
CA PHE A 32 13.39 3.50 -3.13
C PHE A 32 12.56 2.53 -3.97
N ALA A 33 12.81 2.45 -5.28
CA ALA A 33 12.16 1.50 -6.17
C ALA A 33 12.45 0.04 -5.79
N LEU A 34 13.71 -0.28 -5.47
CA LEU A 34 14.08 -1.62 -5.00
C LEU A 34 13.38 -1.96 -3.67
N LEU A 35 13.41 -1.02 -2.73
CA LEU A 35 12.82 -1.18 -1.40
C LEU A 35 11.29 -1.28 -1.45
N SER A 36 10.63 -0.49 -2.29
CA SER A 36 9.18 -0.56 -2.48
C SER A 36 8.77 -1.83 -3.18
N PHE A 37 9.52 -2.31 -4.17
CA PHE A 37 9.27 -3.61 -4.79
C PHE A 37 9.39 -4.75 -3.77
N HIS A 38 10.43 -4.70 -2.93
CA HIS A 38 10.59 -5.66 -1.83
C HIS A 38 9.41 -5.62 -0.85
N ALA A 39 8.94 -4.42 -0.49
CA ALA A 39 7.74 -4.22 0.32
C ALA A 39 6.51 -4.85 -0.34
N THR A 40 6.26 -4.56 -1.62
CA THR A 40 5.11 -5.08 -2.38
C THR A 40 5.06 -6.60 -2.35
N VAL A 41 6.19 -7.28 -2.63
CA VAL A 41 6.25 -8.75 -2.63
C VAL A 41 5.95 -9.32 -1.25
N GLN A 42 6.50 -8.73 -0.19
CA GLN A 42 6.26 -9.21 1.18
C GLN A 42 4.82 -8.99 1.63
N VAL A 43 4.28 -7.79 1.41
CA VAL A 43 2.92 -7.45 1.81
C VAL A 43 1.90 -8.30 1.07
N PHE A 44 2.07 -8.51 -0.23
CA PHE A 44 1.20 -9.38 -1.00
C PHE A 44 1.20 -10.81 -0.42
N ALA A 45 2.37 -11.36 -0.08
CA ALA A 45 2.46 -12.70 0.52
C ALA A 45 1.82 -12.76 1.92
N ILE A 46 1.97 -11.73 2.74
CA ILE A 46 1.38 -11.65 4.09
C ILE A 46 -0.14 -11.53 4.00
N ALA A 47 -0.64 -10.62 3.18
CA ALA A 47 -2.07 -10.40 2.98
C ALA A 47 -2.73 -11.66 2.44
N GLN A 48 -2.16 -12.29 1.40
CA GLN A 48 -2.70 -13.54 0.83
C GLN A 48 -2.70 -14.70 1.83
N LYS A 49 -1.75 -14.74 2.77
CA LYS A 49 -1.72 -15.76 3.83
C LYS A 49 -2.79 -15.53 4.90
N LYS A 50 -3.04 -14.27 5.27
CA LYS A 50 -3.97 -13.90 6.34
C LYS A 50 -5.42 -13.82 5.87
N PHE A 51 -5.62 -13.32 4.65
CA PHE A 51 -6.93 -13.08 4.05
C PHE A 51 -6.98 -13.73 2.66
N PRO A 52 -6.93 -15.07 2.58
CA PRO A 52 -6.80 -15.76 1.30
C PRO A 52 -7.95 -15.46 0.32
N GLU A 53 -9.14 -15.20 0.86
CA GLU A 53 -10.36 -14.94 0.08
C GLU A 53 -10.48 -13.46 -0.32
N THR A 54 -10.05 -12.54 0.54
CA THR A 54 -10.33 -11.10 0.37
C THR A 54 -9.09 -10.23 0.13
N ALA A 55 -7.89 -10.80 0.03
CA ALA A 55 -6.66 -10.03 -0.20
C ALA A 55 -6.48 -9.57 -1.66
N SER A 56 -7.28 -10.10 -2.59
CA SER A 56 -7.18 -9.82 -4.03
C SER A 56 -8.46 -9.25 -4.64
N ASN A 57 -9.47 -8.94 -3.82
CA ASN A 57 -10.73 -8.30 -4.21
C ASN A 57 -10.87 -6.95 -3.48
N ASN A 58 -12.08 -6.44 -3.25
CA ASN A 58 -12.31 -5.18 -2.55
C ASN A 58 -12.71 -5.34 -1.07
N GLY A 59 -12.59 -6.55 -0.53
CA GLY A 59 -12.97 -6.86 0.84
C GLY A 59 -11.94 -6.43 1.89
N ILE A 60 -12.20 -6.84 3.14
CA ILE A 60 -11.41 -6.45 4.31
C ILE A 60 -9.90 -6.74 4.18
N GLY A 61 -9.54 -7.86 3.53
CA GLY A 61 -8.14 -8.23 3.30
C GLY A 61 -7.39 -7.26 2.39
N ASN A 62 -8.09 -6.62 1.46
CA ASN A 62 -7.52 -5.61 0.57
C ASN A 62 -7.25 -4.32 1.32
N ALA A 63 -8.16 -3.88 2.19
CA ALA A 63 -7.94 -2.74 3.06
C ALA A 63 -6.68 -2.89 3.92
N PHE A 64 -6.52 -4.07 4.55
CA PHE A 64 -5.30 -4.44 5.27
C PHE A 64 -4.06 -4.40 4.37
N ARG A 65 -4.15 -4.97 3.16
CA ARG A 65 -3.03 -5.02 2.19
C ARG A 65 -2.55 -3.61 1.82
N HIS A 66 -3.45 -2.69 1.48
CA HIS A 66 -3.11 -1.33 1.08
C HIS A 66 -2.45 -0.54 2.22
N ALA A 67 -3.02 -0.59 3.43
CA ALA A 67 -2.42 0.07 4.58
C ALA A 67 -1.05 -0.52 4.96
N LEU A 68 -0.93 -1.85 4.97
CA LEU A 68 0.34 -2.52 5.26
C LEU A 68 1.41 -2.21 4.19
N TRP A 69 0.99 -2.10 2.93
CA TRP A 69 1.87 -1.75 1.81
C TRP A 69 2.53 -0.40 2.02
N CYS A 70 1.75 0.62 2.35
CA CYS A 70 2.28 1.94 2.69
C CYS A 70 3.19 1.90 3.92
N CYS A 71 2.80 1.22 5.01
CA CYS A 71 3.66 1.04 6.19
C CYS A 71 5.02 0.42 5.83
N PHE A 72 5.06 -0.60 4.97
CA PHE A 72 6.32 -1.27 4.60
C PHE A 72 7.17 -0.40 3.68
N ILE A 73 6.58 0.27 2.69
CA ILE A 73 7.32 1.23 1.84
C ILE A 73 7.96 2.30 2.73
N MET A 74 7.15 2.91 3.61
CA MET A 74 7.61 3.92 4.56
C MET A 74 8.75 3.39 5.44
N MET A 75 8.56 2.23 6.07
CA MET A 75 9.55 1.58 6.92
C MET A 75 10.89 1.41 6.19
N TYR A 76 10.88 0.82 4.98
CA TYR A 76 12.11 0.57 4.26
C TYR A 76 12.78 1.85 3.75
N CYS A 77 12.02 2.78 3.17
CA CYS A 77 12.56 4.02 2.63
C CYS A 77 13.07 4.96 3.75
N CYS A 78 12.43 4.99 4.92
CA CYS A 78 12.87 5.79 6.08
C CYS A 78 14.18 5.28 6.69
N LYS A 79 14.55 4.02 6.46
CA LYS A 79 15.86 3.50 6.90
C LYS A 79 17.02 4.13 6.12
N VAL A 80 16.78 4.62 4.90
CA VAL A 80 17.82 5.15 4.02
C VAL A 80 17.61 6.63 3.65
N SER A 81 16.53 7.26 4.13
CA SER A 81 16.19 8.66 3.81
C SER A 81 15.27 9.26 4.87
N SER A 82 15.00 10.56 4.80
CA SER A 82 14.12 11.24 5.76
C SER A 82 12.67 10.74 5.64
N PRO A 83 11.89 10.79 6.74
CA PRO A 83 10.48 10.42 6.71
C PRO A 83 9.67 11.15 5.64
N GLN A 84 9.87 12.46 5.48
CA GLN A 84 9.15 13.23 4.46
C GLN A 84 9.45 12.73 3.03
N LYS A 85 10.73 12.47 2.70
CA LYS A 85 11.09 11.94 1.37
C LYS A 85 10.49 10.56 1.12
N ALA A 86 10.46 9.72 2.15
CA ALA A 86 9.83 8.41 2.08
C ALA A 86 8.31 8.53 1.89
N PHE A 87 7.65 9.46 2.60
CA PHE A 87 6.24 9.77 2.47
C PHE A 87 5.89 10.23 1.07
N ASP A 88 6.60 11.23 0.56
CA ASP A 88 6.37 11.79 -0.77
C ASP A 88 6.53 10.73 -1.86
N PHE A 89 7.55 9.86 -1.72
CA PHE A 89 7.73 8.73 -2.63
C PHE A 89 6.62 7.69 -2.49
N CYS A 90 6.26 7.30 -1.27
CA CYS A 90 5.22 6.32 -0.98
C CYS A 90 3.90 6.76 -1.61
N LYS A 91 3.47 7.99 -1.34
CA LYS A 91 2.25 8.55 -1.93
C LYS A 91 2.30 8.54 -3.45
N ARG A 92 3.41 9.01 -4.05
CA ARG A 92 3.56 9.04 -5.52
C ARG A 92 3.50 7.65 -6.14
N ILE A 93 4.12 6.63 -5.52
CA ILE A 93 4.13 5.28 -6.10
C ILE A 93 2.81 4.56 -5.92
N THR A 94 2.11 4.77 -4.80
CA THR A 94 0.79 4.17 -4.57
C THR A 94 -0.29 4.86 -5.40
N ASP A 95 -0.29 6.20 -5.51
CA ASP A 95 -1.21 6.92 -6.39
C ASP A 95 -0.99 6.51 -7.85
N LEU A 96 0.27 6.43 -8.29
CA LEU A 96 0.60 5.98 -9.63
C LEU A 96 0.13 4.54 -9.88
N HIS A 97 0.18 3.66 -8.87
CA HIS A 97 -0.37 2.30 -9.01
C HIS A 97 -1.86 2.32 -9.31
N GLU A 98 -2.66 3.07 -8.54
CA GLU A 98 -4.11 3.17 -8.77
C GLU A 98 -4.42 3.79 -10.15
N GLU A 99 -3.62 4.75 -10.62
CA GLU A 99 -3.78 5.32 -11.96
C GLU A 99 -3.39 4.36 -13.09
N LEU A 100 -2.40 3.49 -12.87
CA LEU A 100 -1.93 2.54 -13.88
C LEU A 100 -2.86 1.34 -14.00
N PHE A 101 -3.60 1.02 -12.94
CA PHE A 101 -4.56 -0.08 -12.86
C PHE A 101 -5.92 0.45 -12.35
N PRO A 102 -6.66 1.21 -13.20
CA PRO A 102 -7.86 1.91 -12.75
C PRO A 102 -8.96 0.92 -12.36
N ASN A 103 -9.52 1.13 -11.16
CA ASN A 103 -10.66 0.43 -10.60
C ASN A 103 -11.96 1.26 -10.77
N GLN A 104 -13.10 0.74 -10.30
CA GLN A 104 -14.31 1.56 -10.20
C GLN A 104 -14.09 2.73 -9.24
N PRO A 105 -14.88 3.83 -9.33
CA PRO A 105 -14.66 5.01 -8.50
C PRO A 105 -14.66 4.72 -6.99
N LEU A 106 -15.56 3.85 -6.51
CA LEU A 106 -15.67 3.50 -5.10
C LEU A 106 -14.50 2.66 -4.61
N GLU A 107 -14.03 1.72 -5.44
CA GLU A 107 -12.84 0.89 -5.19
C GLU A 107 -11.58 1.76 -5.14
N THR A 108 -11.42 2.68 -6.10
CA THR A 108 -10.30 3.64 -6.13
C THR A 108 -10.30 4.51 -4.87
N LYS A 109 -11.48 4.97 -4.42
CA LYS A 109 -11.62 5.73 -3.17
C LYS A 109 -11.17 4.90 -1.96
N MET A 110 -11.61 3.65 -1.86
CA MET A 110 -11.18 2.73 -0.80
C MET A 110 -9.65 2.53 -0.81
N ASP A 111 -9.06 2.23 -1.96
CA ASP A 111 -7.62 1.99 -2.10
C ASP A 111 -6.80 3.21 -1.70
N LEU A 112 -7.17 4.41 -2.19
CA LEU A 112 -6.51 5.67 -1.84
C LEU A 112 -6.66 6.01 -0.33
N HIS A 113 -7.85 5.79 0.24
CA HIS A 113 -8.09 6.00 1.67
C HIS A 113 -7.21 5.10 2.53
N ASN A 114 -7.18 3.80 2.24
CA ASN A 114 -6.37 2.86 3.03
C ASN A 114 -4.87 3.07 2.83
N ASN A 115 -4.44 3.48 1.64
CA ASN A 115 -3.05 3.93 1.41
C ASN A 115 -2.71 5.11 2.34
N LYS A 116 -3.59 6.12 2.43
CA LYS A 116 -3.43 7.25 3.34
C LYS A 116 -3.36 6.81 4.80
N ILE A 117 -4.28 5.96 5.27
CA ILE A 117 -4.27 5.43 6.64
C ILE A 117 -2.93 4.75 6.96
N GLY A 118 -2.39 3.95 6.03
CA GLY A 118 -1.10 3.29 6.23
C GLY A 118 0.09 4.27 6.32
N MET A 119 0.08 5.34 5.53
CA MET A 119 1.12 6.38 5.61
C MET A 119 1.01 7.22 6.88
N ASP A 120 -0.20 7.65 7.24
CA ASP A 120 -0.47 8.47 8.43
C ASP A 120 -0.12 7.70 9.70
N TYR A 121 -0.55 6.44 9.79
CA TYR A 121 -0.21 5.58 10.91
C TYR A 121 1.31 5.43 11.09
N PHE A 122 2.08 5.33 10.00
CA PHE A 122 3.54 5.32 10.10
C PHE A 122 4.09 6.64 10.65
N MET A 123 3.57 7.78 10.17
CA MET A 123 4.01 9.11 10.59
C MET A 123 3.69 9.40 12.05
N GLU A 124 2.53 8.96 12.55
CA GLU A 124 2.12 9.07 13.96
C GLU A 124 3.08 8.37 14.93
N LEU A 125 3.78 7.32 14.47
CA LEU A 125 4.70 6.55 15.31
C LEU A 125 6.10 7.18 15.41
N LEU A 126 6.48 8.03 14.46
CA LEU A 126 7.84 8.61 14.39
C LEU A 126 8.26 9.41 15.63
N PRO A 127 7.38 10.14 16.34
CA PRO A 127 7.74 10.79 17.60
C PRO A 127 8.13 9.80 18.70
N GLY A 128 7.57 8.59 18.70
CA GLY A 128 7.79 7.57 19.73
C GLY A 128 8.83 6.50 19.37
N ILE A 129 9.11 6.29 18.08
CA ILE A 129 10.00 5.24 17.58
C ILE A 129 10.96 5.83 16.55
N HIS A 130 12.26 5.72 16.82
CA HIS A 130 13.25 6.13 15.83
C HIS A 130 13.13 5.25 14.57
N ARG A 131 13.11 5.89 13.39
CA ARG A 131 12.85 5.29 12.07
C ARG A 131 13.61 4.01 11.71
N GLN A 132 14.73 3.72 12.38
CA GLN A 132 15.52 2.50 12.16
C GLN A 132 14.96 1.27 12.87
N PHE A 133 14.19 1.46 13.94
CA PHE A 133 13.71 0.38 14.82
C PHE A 133 12.29 -0.10 14.49
N PHE A 134 11.71 0.36 13.38
CA PHE A 134 10.47 -0.20 12.91
C PHE A 134 10.66 -1.64 12.42
N GLU A 135 9.84 -2.53 12.98
CA GLU A 135 9.77 -3.94 12.65
C GLU A 135 8.44 -4.31 12.00
N LYS A 136 8.45 -5.32 11.14
CA LYS A 136 7.28 -5.74 10.37
C LYS A 136 6.12 -6.24 11.24
N GLY A 137 6.42 -7.03 12.27
CA GLY A 137 5.41 -7.62 13.17
C GLY A 137 4.54 -6.55 13.81
N PHE A 138 5.15 -5.45 14.23
CA PHE A 138 4.47 -4.31 14.83
C PHE A 138 3.33 -3.76 13.94
N PHE A 139 3.59 -3.53 12.65
CA PHE A 139 2.56 -3.03 11.73
C PHE A 139 1.49 -4.07 11.46
N ILE A 140 1.89 -5.34 11.30
CA ILE A 140 0.96 -6.43 11.01
C ILE A 140 -0.05 -6.57 12.13
N ASP A 141 0.39 -6.66 13.38
CA ASP A 141 -0.49 -6.93 14.51
C ASP A 141 -1.41 -5.75 14.81
N ASN A 142 -0.91 -4.52 14.71
CA ASN A 142 -1.71 -3.33 14.95
C ASN A 142 -2.71 -3.05 13.83
N LEU A 143 -2.34 -3.28 12.57
CA LEU A 143 -3.29 -3.16 11.45
C LEU A 143 -4.37 -4.25 11.53
N ILE A 144 -4.04 -5.47 11.98
CA ILE A 144 -5.06 -6.50 12.24
C ILE A 144 -6.06 -6.03 13.30
N LYS A 145 -5.60 -5.46 14.43
CA LYS A 145 -6.50 -4.88 15.44
C LYS A 145 -7.35 -3.74 14.87
N LYS A 146 -6.77 -2.86 14.05
CA LYS A 146 -7.53 -1.80 13.37
C LYS A 146 -8.59 -2.33 12.40
N MET A 147 -8.47 -3.57 11.92
CA MET A 147 -9.52 -4.19 11.10
C MET A 147 -10.79 -4.49 11.89
N ASP A 148 -10.70 -4.70 13.20
CA ASP A 148 -11.88 -5.01 14.04
C ASP A 148 -12.90 -3.86 14.02
N ASP A 149 -12.42 -2.62 13.83
CA ASP A 149 -13.23 -1.41 13.75
C ASP A 149 -13.45 -0.90 12.31
N ALA A 150 -12.97 -1.63 11.29
CA ALA A 150 -13.04 -1.20 9.89
C ALA A 150 -14.49 -0.97 9.42
N LYS A 151 -14.67 0.00 8.52
CA LYS A 151 -15.99 0.43 8.05
C LYS A 151 -16.27 -0.03 6.63
N VAL A 152 -17.53 -0.37 6.37
CA VAL A 152 -17.98 -0.65 5.01
C VAL A 152 -18.19 0.68 4.29
N LEU A 153 -17.52 0.86 3.16
CA LEU A 153 -17.71 1.99 2.28
C LEU A 153 -18.84 1.67 1.29
N THR A 154 -19.88 2.49 1.28
CA THR A 154 -21.09 2.28 0.46
C THR A 154 -21.31 3.39 -0.57
N SER A 155 -20.75 4.57 -0.32
CA SER A 155 -20.94 5.78 -1.12
C SER A 155 -19.65 6.56 -1.34
N LEU A 156 -19.60 7.33 -2.43
CA LEU A 156 -18.55 8.32 -2.68
C LEU A 156 -18.60 9.51 -1.73
N ASP A 157 -19.69 9.68 -0.97
CA ASP A 157 -19.82 10.72 0.06
C ASP A 157 -19.40 10.23 1.46
N ASP A 158 -19.22 8.91 1.66
CA ASP A 158 -18.85 8.34 2.95
C ASP A 158 -17.43 8.80 3.37
N ASP A 159 -17.26 9.31 4.58
CA ASP A 159 -15.95 9.66 5.13
C ASP A 159 -15.77 9.01 6.50
N PHE A 160 -14.72 8.21 6.63
CA PHE A 160 -14.40 7.44 7.83
C PHE A 160 -12.96 7.71 8.24
N GLU A 161 -12.68 8.95 8.63
CA GLU A 161 -11.37 9.38 9.09
C GLU A 161 -10.84 8.48 10.21
N GLY A 162 -9.59 8.03 10.08
CA GLY A 162 -8.92 7.18 11.07
C GLY A 162 -9.28 5.69 11.05
N TYR A 163 -10.30 5.29 10.28
CA TYR A 163 -10.69 3.89 10.11
C TYR A 163 -10.25 3.34 8.76
N LEU A 164 -9.87 2.07 8.72
CA LEU A 164 -9.75 1.34 7.46
C LEU A 164 -11.14 1.11 6.87
N VAL A 165 -11.23 1.13 5.54
CA VAL A 165 -12.50 0.99 4.84
C VAL A 165 -12.44 -0.14 3.82
N TYR A 166 -13.54 -0.84 3.59
CA TYR A 166 -13.62 -1.91 2.61
C TYR A 166 -15.00 -1.97 1.94
N LEU A 167 -15.13 -2.69 0.83
CA LEU A 167 -16.43 -2.91 0.18
C LEU A 167 -17.01 -4.26 0.61
N ASN A 168 -18.32 -4.28 0.87
CA ASN A 168 -19.05 -5.55 0.99
C ASN A 168 -19.21 -6.14 -0.42
N GLU A 169 -18.60 -7.29 -0.66
CA GLU A 169 -18.85 -8.13 -1.84
C GLU A 169 -19.83 -9.26 -1.49
#